data_AF-A0A9X2ZGT0-F1
#
_entry.id   AF-A0A9X2ZGT0-F1
#
_cell.length_a   1.000
_cell.length_b   1.000
_cell.length_c   1.000
_cell.angle_alpha   90.00
_cell.angle_beta   90.00
_cell.angle_gamma   90.00
#
_symmetry.space_group_name_H-M   'P 1'
#
loop_
_entity.id
_entity.type
_entity.pdbx_description
1 polymer ?
#
loop_
_entity_poly.entity_id
_entity_poly.type
_entity_poly.pdbx_seq_one_letter_code
_entity_poly.pdbx_strand_id
1 'polypeptide(L)'
;MTTTKPISYTGTSSAVDNYNKPKKALEAIVQGVKSQSKSNWGIFDKNNQQHKTVLSLLRQLQWVIQNERYGEVADINRLGEFLKSDKTPIKKPLKDMEPWEVSKIIECFKSMIIKKYK
;
A
#
# COMPACT_ATOMS: atom_id res chain seq x y z
N MET A 1 -46.92 12.97 -55.84
CA MET A 1 -45.75 12.27 -55.26
C MET A 1 -45.45 12.88 -53.90
N THR A 2 -45.65 12.12 -52.82
CA THR A 2 -45.31 12.54 -51.46
C THR A 2 -44.43 11.46 -50.86
N THR A 3 -43.11 11.69 -50.86
CA THR A 3 -42.11 10.77 -50.31
C THR A 3 -42.10 10.88 -48.79
N THR A 4 -42.67 9.89 -48.10
CA THR A 4 -42.51 9.73 -46.65
C THR A 4 -41.06 9.30 -46.36
N LYS A 5 -40.30 10.17 -45.71
CA LYS A 5 -38.93 9.86 -45.25
C LYS A 5 -39.01 8.81 -44.13
N PRO A 6 -38.10 7.81 -44.09
CA PRO A 6 -38.08 6.84 -43.01
C PRO A 6 -37.75 7.53 -41.69
N ILE A 7 -38.56 7.25 -40.67
CA ILE A 7 -38.36 7.72 -39.30
C ILE A 7 -37.06 7.10 -38.77
N SER A 8 -36.01 7.91 -38.66
CA SER A 8 -34.81 7.54 -37.92
C SER A 8 -35.13 7.57 -36.44
N TYR A 9 -35.30 6.39 -35.82
CA TYR A 9 -35.36 6.26 -34.37
C TYR A 9 -33.98 6.58 -33.78
N THR A 10 -33.75 7.84 -33.39
CA THR A 10 -32.67 8.17 -32.45
C THR A 10 -33.17 7.83 -31.04
N GLY A 11 -33.29 6.54 -30.75
CA GLY A 11 -33.50 6.07 -29.38
C GLY A 11 -32.26 6.38 -28.58
N THR A 12 -32.34 7.34 -27.67
CA THR A 12 -31.28 7.79 -26.74
C THR A 12 -30.91 6.75 -25.68
N SER A 13 -31.01 5.47 -26.01
CA SER A 13 -30.56 4.33 -25.22
C SER A 13 -30.38 3.17 -26.18
N SER A 14 -29.26 3.16 -26.90
CA SER A 14 -28.95 2.07 -27.81
C SER A 14 -28.83 0.80 -26.97
N ALA A 15 -29.39 -0.32 -27.42
CA ALA A 15 -29.15 -1.63 -26.80
C ALA A 15 -27.65 -1.93 -26.61
N VAL A 16 -26.82 -1.30 -27.44
CA VAL A 16 -25.36 -1.29 -27.39
C VAL A 16 -24.81 -0.62 -26.13
N ASP A 17 -25.40 0.48 -25.67
CA ASP A 17 -24.98 1.24 -24.48
C ASP A 17 -25.20 0.39 -23.22
N ASN A 18 -26.34 -0.31 -23.13
CA ASN A 18 -26.63 -1.23 -22.04
C ASN A 18 -25.74 -2.49 -22.06
N TYR A 19 -25.32 -2.95 -23.24
CA TYR A 19 -24.39 -4.09 -23.37
C TYR A 19 -22.96 -3.75 -22.94
N ASN A 20 -22.52 -2.51 -23.20
CA ASN A 20 -21.15 -2.07 -22.89
C ASN A 20 -20.99 -1.49 -21.47
N LYS A 21 -22.07 -1.05 -20.82
CA LYS A 21 -22.09 -0.59 -19.43
C LYS A 21 -21.53 -1.61 -18.42
N PRO A 22 -21.92 -2.90 -18.42
CA PRO A 22 -21.34 -3.88 -17.52
C PRO A 22 -19.86 -4.14 -17.82
N LYS A 23 -19.44 -4.16 -19.10
CA LYS A 23 -18.02 -4.33 -19.47
C LYS A 23 -17.15 -3.22 -18.91
N LYS A 24 -17.57 -1.96 -19.04
CA LYS A 24 -16.84 -0.81 -18.49
C LYS A 24 -16.80 -0.82 -16.95
N ALA A 25 -17.87 -1.29 -16.30
CA ALA A 25 -17.88 -1.50 -14.85
C ALA A 25 -16.90 -2.62 -14.44
N LEU A 26 -16.83 -3.72 -15.19
CA LEU A 26 -15.87 -4.80 -14.97
C LEU A 26 -14.43 -4.33 -15.20
N GLU A 27 -14.16 -3.51 -16.21
CA GLU A 27 -12.84 -2.91 -16.45
C GLU A 27 -12.43 -1.98 -15.31
N ALA A 28 -13.35 -1.15 -14.79
CA ALA A 28 -13.09 -0.29 -13.64
C ALA A 28 -12.82 -1.11 -12.36
N ILE A 29 -13.52 -2.22 -12.17
CA ILE A 29 -13.26 -3.16 -11.07
C ILE A 29 -11.90 -3.85 -11.29
N VAL A 30 -11.58 -4.33 -12.50
CA VAL A 30 -10.28 -4.96 -12.81
C VAL A 30 -9.12 -3.96 -12.64
N GLN A 31 -9.32 -2.70 -13.03
CA GLN A 31 -8.34 -1.62 -12.82
C GLN A 31 -8.21 -1.24 -11.33
N GLY A 32 -9.31 -1.22 -10.58
CA GLY A 32 -9.33 -1.00 -9.12
C GLY A 32 -8.87 -2.21 -8.29
N VAL A 33 -8.92 -3.42 -8.86
CA VAL A 33 -8.41 -4.70 -8.32
C VAL A 33 -6.93 -4.89 -8.66
N LYS A 34 -6.23 -3.84 -9.14
CA LYS A 34 -4.87 -3.59 -8.65
C LYS A 34 -4.95 -3.21 -7.17
N SER A 35 -5.44 -4.15 -6.35
CA SER A 35 -5.09 -4.29 -4.95
C SER A 35 -3.59 -4.16 -4.94
N GLN A 36 -3.09 -2.98 -4.54
CA GLN A 36 -1.68 -2.77 -4.31
C GLN A 36 -1.23 -3.99 -3.53
N SER A 37 -0.37 -4.80 -4.14
CA SER A 37 0.14 -6.01 -3.52
C SER A 37 0.87 -5.52 -2.28
N LYS A 38 0.16 -5.50 -1.14
CA LYS A 38 0.64 -4.96 0.11
C LYS A 38 1.95 -5.67 0.34
N SER A 39 3.02 -4.89 0.28
CA SER A 39 4.34 -5.45 0.33
C SER A 39 4.50 -6.08 1.70
N ASN A 40 4.44 -7.40 1.77
CA ASN A 40 4.51 -8.18 3.02
C ASN A 40 5.85 -8.04 3.77
N TRP A 41 6.75 -7.19 3.28
CA TRP A 41 8.09 -6.94 3.82
C TRP A 41 8.08 -6.28 5.19
N GLY A 42 7.07 -5.46 5.50
CA GLY A 42 6.94 -4.80 6.80
C GLY A 42 6.21 -5.63 7.86
N ILE A 43 5.73 -6.83 7.54
CA ILE A 43 4.96 -7.64 8.49
C ILE A 43 5.84 -8.01 9.69
N PHE A 44 5.29 -7.80 10.89
CA PHE A 44 5.98 -8.07 12.14
C PHE A 44 5.26 -9.12 12.98
N ASP A 45 6.00 -9.80 13.85
CA ASP A 45 5.43 -10.65 14.89
C ASP A 45 5.26 -9.85 16.19
N LYS A 46 4.04 -9.89 16.74
CA LYS A 46 3.70 -9.25 18.02
C LYS A 46 4.35 -9.93 19.22
N ASN A 47 4.79 -11.18 19.10
CA ASN A 47 5.45 -11.91 20.18
C ASN A 47 6.97 -11.61 20.21
N ASN A 48 7.54 -11.20 19.08
CA ASN A 48 8.95 -10.85 18.99
C ASN A 48 9.21 -9.44 19.57
N GLN A 49 10.03 -9.39 20.64
CA GLN A 49 10.35 -8.14 21.33
C GLN A 49 11.21 -7.18 20.49
N GLN A 50 12.06 -7.69 19.61
CA GLN A 50 12.86 -6.86 18.70
C GLN A 50 11.97 -6.16 17.68
N HIS A 51 10.93 -6.84 17.18
CA HIS A 51 9.99 -6.25 16.24
C HIS A 51 9.20 -5.11 16.89
N LYS A 52 8.76 -5.27 18.14
CA LYS A 52 8.16 -4.17 18.91
C LYS A 52 9.11 -2.99 19.05
N THR A 53 10.40 -3.26 19.25
CA THR A 53 11.42 -2.23 19.35
C THR A 53 11.54 -1.45 18.04
N VAL A 54 11.54 -2.13 16.88
CA VAL A 54 11.50 -1.49 15.57
C VAL A 54 10.28 -0.57 15.43
N LEU A 55 9.08 -1.04 15.80
CA LEU A 55 7.87 -0.21 15.75
C LEU A 55 7.97 1.04 16.63
N SER A 56 8.54 0.91 17.84
CA SER A 56 8.78 2.05 18.72
C SER A 56 9.73 3.07 18.08
N LEU A 57 10.80 2.61 17.42
CA LEU A 57 11.76 3.48 16.74
C LEU A 57 11.14 4.21 15.53
N LEU A 58 10.24 3.55 14.79
CA LEU A 58 9.49 4.20 13.71
C LEU A 58 8.67 5.38 14.23
N ARG A 59 8.01 5.23 15.39
CA ARG A 59 7.27 6.33 16.02
C ARG A 59 8.20 7.48 16.43
N GLN A 60 9.37 7.19 16.99
CA GLN A 60 10.37 8.22 17.33
C GLN A 60 10.90 8.97 16.09
N LEU A 61 10.99 8.28 14.95
CA LEU A 61 11.30 8.88 13.65
C LEU A 61 10.13 9.66 13.03
N GLN A 62 8.94 9.61 13.62
CA GLN A 62 7.69 10.14 13.08
C GLN A 62 7.31 9.47 11.75
N TRP A 63 7.60 8.18 11.62
CA TRP A 63 7.12 7.33 10.53
C TRP A 63 5.82 6.68 10.97
N VAL A 64 4.77 7.49 10.95
CA VAL A 64 3.46 7.16 11.50
C VAL A 64 2.37 7.54 10.51
N ILE A 65 1.27 6.79 10.56
CA ILE A 65 0.04 7.04 9.81
C ILE A 65 -1.11 7.16 10.80
N GLN A 66 -2.08 8.00 10.48
CA GLN A 66 -3.33 8.09 11.23
C GLN A 66 -4.25 6.91 10.91
N ASN A 67 -4.68 6.20 11.94
CA ASN A 67 -5.60 5.08 11.91
C ASN A 67 -6.89 5.48 12.63
N GLU A 68 -8.02 5.27 11.98
CA GLU A 68 -9.34 5.65 12.50
C GLU A 68 -9.68 4.99 13.84
N ARG A 69 -9.18 3.78 14.08
CA ARG A 69 -9.47 2.99 15.30
C ARG A 69 -8.46 3.21 16.42
N TYR A 70 -7.18 3.31 16.07
CA TYR A 70 -6.08 3.28 17.05
C TYR A 70 -5.34 4.62 17.16
N GLY A 71 -5.78 5.65 16.45
CA GLY A 71 -5.10 6.93 16.39
C GLY A 71 -3.80 6.82 15.59
N GLU A 72 -2.68 7.29 16.12
CA GLU A 72 -1.41 7.26 15.42
C GLU A 72 -0.72 5.88 15.52
N VAL A 73 -0.45 5.25 14.38
CA VAL A 73 0.21 3.94 14.29
C VAL A 73 1.47 4.01 13.45
N ALA A 74 2.43 3.12 13.68
CA ALA A 74 3.66 3.05 12.89
C ALA A 74 3.36 2.69 11.42
N ASP A 75 4.05 3.36 10.49
CA ASP A 75 3.89 3.14 9.05
C ASP A 75 4.63 1.89 8.59
N ILE A 76 3.87 0.79 8.51
CA ILE A 76 4.39 -0.52 8.09
C ILE A 76 4.72 -0.56 6.60
N ASN A 77 4.02 0.21 5.77
CA ASN A 77 4.26 0.22 4.33
C ASN A 77 5.59 0.90 4.04
N ARG A 78 5.82 2.07 4.64
CA ARG A 78 7.10 2.79 4.55
C ARG A 78 8.26 1.99 5.12
N LEU A 79 8.05 1.23 6.20
CA LEU A 79 9.04 0.27 6.67
C LEU A 79 9.37 -0.77 5.59
N GLY A 80 8.36 -1.38 4.97
CA GLY A 80 8.55 -2.36 3.91
C GLY A 80 9.30 -1.79 2.69
N GLU A 81 9.00 -0.56 2.29
CA GLU A 81 9.71 0.15 1.22
C GLU A 81 11.15 0.46 1.61
N PHE A 82 11.37 0.89 2.86
CA PHE A 82 12.71 1.08 3.38
C PHE A 82 13.49 -0.22 3.26
N LEU A 83 12.97 -1.36 3.78
CA LEU A 83 13.61 -2.68 3.73
C LEU A 83 13.95 -3.19 2.32
N LYS A 84 13.23 -2.72 1.29
CA LYS A 84 13.54 -3.02 -0.12
C LYS A 84 14.64 -2.14 -0.69
N SER A 85 14.85 -0.96 -0.12
CA SER A 85 15.80 0.03 -0.62
C SER A 85 17.25 -0.42 -0.45
N ASP A 86 18.12 0.09 -1.32
CA ASP A 86 19.58 -0.03 -1.22
C ASP A 86 20.18 0.64 0.02
N LYS A 87 19.39 1.47 0.72
CA LYS A 87 19.80 2.15 1.96
C LYS A 87 19.80 1.23 3.18
N THR A 88 19.28 0.01 3.05
CA THR A 88 19.20 -0.92 4.17
C THR A 88 20.49 -1.71 4.29
N PRO A 89 20.90 -2.05 5.52
CA PRO A 89 21.96 -3.02 5.71
C PRO A 89 21.52 -4.45 5.32
N ILE A 90 20.21 -4.73 5.30
CA ILE A 90 19.65 -6.07 5.10
C ILE A 90 18.38 -5.97 4.24
N LYS A 91 18.44 -6.59 3.07
CA LYS A 91 17.35 -6.64 2.08
C LYS A 91 16.51 -7.90 2.23
N LYS A 92 15.79 -8.00 3.35
CA LYS A 92 14.87 -9.11 3.63
C LYS A 92 13.54 -8.59 4.21
N PRO A 93 12.46 -9.35 4.10
CA PRO A 93 11.24 -9.11 4.88
C PRO A 93 11.52 -9.22 6.37
N LEU A 94 10.92 -8.34 7.19
CA LEU A 94 11.17 -8.30 8.63
C LEU A 94 10.85 -9.64 9.33
N LYS A 95 9.84 -10.36 8.87
CA LYS A 95 9.43 -11.66 9.42
C LYS A 95 10.43 -12.79 9.15
N ASP A 96 11.20 -12.68 8.07
CA ASP A 96 12.15 -13.71 7.63
C ASP A 96 13.60 -13.38 8.06
N MET A 97 13.79 -12.33 8.86
CA MET A 97 15.09 -11.95 9.39
C MET A 97 15.45 -12.74 10.63
N GLU A 98 16.72 -13.08 10.74
CA GLU A 98 17.29 -13.63 11.96
C GLU A 98 17.42 -12.56 13.07
N PRO A 99 17.45 -12.92 14.36
CA PRO A 99 17.50 -11.95 15.45
C PRO A 99 18.71 -10.99 15.43
N TRP A 100 19.84 -11.45 14.90
CA TRP A 100 21.05 -10.64 14.72
C TRP A 100 20.91 -9.68 13.53
N GLU A 101 20.14 -10.05 12.51
CA GLU A 101 19.80 -9.20 11.37
C GLU A 101 18.89 -8.05 11.82
N VAL A 102 17.84 -8.36 12.60
CA VAL A 102 16.94 -7.36 13.17
C VAL A 102 17.69 -6.37 14.07
N SER A 103 18.69 -6.84 14.82
CA SER A 103 19.55 -5.99 15.66
C SER A 103 20.29 -4.92 14.84
N LYS A 104 20.83 -5.27 13.66
CA LYS A 104 21.49 -4.30 12.77
C LYS A 104 20.51 -3.24 12.25
N ILE A 105 19.28 -3.63 11.96
CA ILE A 105 18.21 -2.71 11.55
C ILE A 105 17.85 -1.74 12.69
N ILE A 106 17.77 -2.24 13.92
CA ILE A 106 17.53 -1.42 15.12
C ILE A 106 18.64 -0.38 15.30
N GLU A 107 19.91 -0.77 15.17
CA GLU A 107 21.05 0.16 15.26
C GLU A 107 21.04 1.21 14.14
N CYS A 108 20.66 0.81 12.93
CA CYS A 108 20.47 1.72 11.81
C CYS A 108 19.42 2.81 12.14
N PHE A 109 18.25 2.41 12.64
CA PHE A 109 17.20 3.37 13.02
C PHE A 109 17.62 4.27 14.19
N LYS A 110 18.29 3.73 15.22
CA LYS A 110 18.85 4.54 16.31
C LYS A 110 19.81 5.62 15.78
N SER A 111 20.68 5.24 14.84
CA SER A 111 21.60 6.18 14.20
C SER A 111 20.88 7.27 13.41
N MET A 112 19.78 6.93 12.71
CA MET A 112 18.93 7.91 12.02
C MET A 112 18.26 8.88 12.99
N ILE A 113 17.76 8.38 14.14
CA ILE A 113 17.15 9.20 15.19
C ILE A 113 18.17 10.19 15.74
N ILE A 114 19.36 9.73 16.10
CA ILE A 114 20.43 10.60 16.61
C ILE A 114 20.74 11.71 15.60
N LYS A 115 20.84 11.38 14.30
CA LYS A 115 21.06 12.37 13.23
C LYS A 115 19.90 13.35 13.03
N LYS A 116 18.68 13.00 13.42
CA LYS A 116 17.50 13.85 13.27
C LYS A 116 17.41 14.90 14.39
N TYR A 117 17.86 14.56 15.59
CA TYR A 117 17.76 15.41 16.79
C TYR A 117 19.09 16.06 17.20
N LYS A 118 20.19 15.75 16.50
CA LYS A 118 21.49 16.39 16.67
C LYS A 118 21.62 17.56 15.71
#